data_AF-A0A7W1TAS3-F1
#
_entry.id   AF-A0A7W1TAS3-F1
#
_cell.length_a   1.000
_cell.length_b   1.000
_cell.length_c   1.000
_cell.angle_alpha   90.00
_cell.angle_beta   90.00
_cell.angle_gamma   90.00
#
_symmetry.space_group_name_H-M   'P 1'
#
loop_
_entity.id
_entity.type
_entity.pdbx_description
1 polymer ?
#
loop_
_entity_poly.entity_id
_entity_poly.type
_entity_poly.pdbx_seq_one_letter_code
_entity_poly.pdbx_strand_id
1 'polypeptide(L)'
;MTTSRYLLLSWLLLGAALLLGSGCEGRDPITQAQASAAAEHLQRRDDFDWGDAVEVLPPAEVDERGRSWWQIRYKAGDQGVARVLLVDATSGWAKQPPPGYVVRIAPTCHPSSDRPVTVEDGSWLLRLAVPESVDGTRHAVLEREATRLNILAANTGLVPLFSLRDTKSGTVELLYGWQGDRGIARNERVLEWVKLRTNYHAAEWKDMAAP
;
A
#
# COMPACT_ATOMS: atom_id res chain seq x y z
N MET A 1 22.75 48.25 -43.14
CA MET A 1 21.52 47.87 -42.40
C MET A 1 21.15 46.40 -42.63
N THR A 2 22.10 45.47 -42.56
CA THR A 2 21.88 44.04 -42.88
C THR A 2 22.20 43.10 -41.72
N THR A 3 22.92 43.55 -40.70
CA THR A 3 23.31 42.77 -39.52
C THR A 3 22.17 42.47 -38.55
N SER A 4 21.09 43.27 -38.54
CA SER A 4 19.98 43.12 -37.59
C SER A 4 19.03 41.94 -37.91
N ARG A 5 18.91 41.55 -39.19
CA ARG A 5 18.01 40.45 -39.61
C ARG A 5 18.53 39.07 -39.25
N TYR A 6 19.86 38.87 -39.21
CA TYR A 6 20.46 37.58 -38.87
C TYR A 6 20.37 37.27 -37.38
N LEU A 7 20.41 38.30 -36.51
CA LEU A 7 20.27 38.10 -35.07
C LEU A 7 18.89 37.55 -34.72
N LEU A 8 17.80 38.13 -35.24
CA LEU A 8 16.43 37.68 -34.95
C LEU A 8 16.16 36.23 -35.39
N LEU A 9 16.72 35.79 -36.53
CA LEU A 9 16.54 34.42 -37.01
C LEU A 9 17.26 33.40 -36.12
N SER A 10 18.46 33.73 -35.64
CA SER A 10 19.23 32.88 -34.73
C SER A 10 18.54 32.70 -33.38
N TRP A 11 17.93 33.76 -32.84
CA TRP A 11 17.17 33.67 -31.58
C TRP A 11 15.89 32.84 -31.73
N LEU A 12 15.20 32.91 -32.87
CA LEU A 12 14.02 32.07 -33.15
C LEU A 12 14.37 30.59 -33.27
N LEU A 13 15.48 30.24 -33.94
CA LEU A 13 15.94 28.86 -34.05
C LEU A 13 16.42 28.29 -32.71
N LEU A 14 17.10 29.09 -31.89
CA LEU A 14 17.54 28.66 -30.56
C LEU A 14 16.33 28.45 -29.62
N GLY A 15 15.32 29.33 -29.68
CA GLY A 15 14.08 29.18 -28.92
C GLY A 15 13.27 27.94 -29.31
N ALA A 16 13.19 27.63 -30.61
CA ALA A 16 12.53 26.42 -31.10
C ALA A 16 13.27 25.14 -30.68
N ALA A 17 14.60 25.14 -30.71
CA ALA A 17 15.41 24.00 -30.24
C ALA A 17 15.27 23.77 -28.73
N LEU A 18 15.20 24.84 -27.92
CA LEU A 18 14.98 24.74 -26.46
C LEU A 18 13.57 24.22 -26.11
N LEU A 19 12.54 24.59 -26.89
CA LEU A 19 11.19 24.06 -26.70
C LEU A 19 11.08 22.57 -27.10
N LEU A 20 11.87 22.11 -28.06
CA LEU A 20 11.90 20.69 -28.45
C LEU A 20 12.71 19.81 -27.48
N GLY A 21 13.70 20.37 -26.77
CA GLY A 21 14.52 19.64 -25.80
C GLY A 21 13.81 19.28 -24.49
N SER A 22 12.81 20.06 -24.07
CA SER A 22 12.08 19.85 -22.81
C SER A 22 10.97 18.78 -22.87
N GLY A 23 10.68 18.26 -24.06
CA GLY A 23 9.62 17.24 -24.26
C GLY A 23 10.06 15.78 -24.11
N CYS A 24 11.37 15.53 -23.95
CA CYS A 24 11.95 14.18 -23.92
C CYS A 24 12.53 13.79 -22.56
N GLU A 25 12.24 14.54 -21.49
CA GLU A 25 12.51 14.05 -20.13
C GLU A 25 11.50 12.94 -19.83
N GLY A 26 12.01 11.72 -19.70
CA GLY A 26 11.20 10.55 -19.33
C GLY A 26 10.44 10.86 -18.06
N ARG A 27 9.12 10.97 -18.15
CA ARG A 27 8.28 11.22 -16.99
C ARG A 27 8.34 10.01 -16.08
N ASP A 28 8.60 10.23 -14.80
CA ASP A 28 8.57 9.16 -13.81
C ASP A 28 7.19 8.47 -13.81
N PRO A 29 7.16 7.14 -13.66
CA PRO A 29 5.91 6.41 -13.55
C PRO A 29 5.13 6.90 -12.33
N ILE A 30 3.81 6.95 -12.46
CA ILE A 30 2.94 7.42 -11.37
C ILE A 30 3.01 6.45 -10.19
N THR A 31 2.89 7.00 -8.99
CA THR A 31 2.84 6.22 -7.76
C THR A 31 1.47 5.54 -7.58
N GLN A 32 1.42 4.53 -6.71
CA GLN A 32 0.17 3.87 -6.33
C GLN A 32 -0.89 4.88 -5.83
N ALA A 33 -0.50 5.86 -5.02
CA ALA A 33 -1.40 6.90 -4.51
C ALA A 33 -1.96 7.78 -5.64
N GLN A 34 -1.12 8.15 -6.61
CA GLN A 34 -1.56 8.90 -7.79
C GLN A 34 -2.51 8.08 -8.66
N ALA A 35 -2.27 6.77 -8.80
CA ALA A 35 -3.17 5.88 -9.53
C ALA A 35 -4.54 5.77 -8.84
N SER A 36 -4.58 5.63 -7.51
CA SER A 36 -5.84 5.65 -6.75
C SER A 36 -6.60 6.96 -6.92
N ALA A 37 -5.93 8.10 -6.78
CA ALA A 37 -6.54 9.42 -6.94
C ALA A 37 -7.10 9.63 -8.37
N ALA A 38 -6.41 9.13 -9.40
CA ALA A 38 -6.89 9.18 -10.77
C ALA A 38 -8.15 8.30 -10.98
N ALA A 39 -8.20 7.13 -10.34
CA ALA A 39 -9.37 6.27 -10.37
C ALA A 39 -10.57 6.89 -9.66
N GLU A 40 -10.38 7.50 -8.48
CA GLU A 40 -11.42 8.25 -7.76
C GLU A 40 -11.93 9.46 -8.55
N HIS A 41 -11.04 10.15 -9.28
CA HIS A 41 -11.46 11.22 -10.17
C HIS A 41 -12.40 10.69 -11.26
N LEU A 42 -12.05 9.56 -11.89
CA LEU A 42 -12.89 8.92 -12.90
C LEU A 42 -14.25 8.51 -12.34
N GLN A 43 -14.28 7.91 -11.14
CA GLN A 43 -15.53 7.53 -10.49
C GLN A 43 -16.47 8.71 -10.24
N ARG A 44 -15.94 9.84 -9.77
CA ARG A 44 -16.74 11.05 -9.56
C ARG A 44 -17.21 11.66 -10.87
N ARG A 45 -16.37 11.62 -11.91
CA ARG A 45 -16.71 12.15 -13.23
C ARG A 45 -17.83 11.35 -13.90
N ASP A 46 -17.80 10.02 -13.76
CA ASP A 46 -18.71 9.10 -14.44
C ASP A 46 -19.84 8.58 -13.50
N ASP A 47 -19.96 9.15 -12.30
CA ASP A 47 -21.01 8.87 -11.29
C ASP A 47 -21.14 7.39 -10.89
N PHE A 48 -20.00 6.72 -10.66
CA PHE A 48 -19.99 5.28 -10.37
C PHE A 48 -20.38 4.90 -8.94
N ASP A 49 -20.19 5.77 -7.95
CA ASP A 49 -20.48 5.54 -6.51
C ASP A 49 -20.14 4.13 -5.99
N TRP A 50 -18.93 3.62 -6.29
CA TRP A 50 -18.49 2.29 -5.83
C TRP A 50 -17.82 2.30 -4.45
N GLY A 51 -17.70 3.47 -3.82
CA GLY A 51 -16.99 3.67 -2.55
C GLY A 51 -15.46 3.55 -2.69
N ASP A 52 -14.81 3.26 -1.57
CA ASP A 52 -13.34 3.19 -1.49
C ASP A 52 -12.76 1.99 -2.25
N ALA A 53 -11.54 2.16 -2.76
CA ALA A 53 -10.78 1.08 -3.37
C ALA A 53 -10.47 -0.01 -2.34
N VAL A 54 -10.78 -1.26 -2.69
CA VAL A 54 -10.48 -2.46 -1.89
C VAL A 54 -9.04 -2.91 -2.12
N GLU A 55 -8.56 -2.81 -3.36
CA GLU A 55 -7.24 -3.29 -3.73
C GLU A 55 -6.68 -2.49 -4.91
N VAL A 56 -5.37 -2.22 -4.89
CA VAL A 56 -4.66 -1.54 -5.97
C VAL A 56 -3.47 -2.40 -6.38
N LEU A 57 -3.54 -2.97 -7.56
CA LEU A 57 -2.49 -3.85 -8.10
C LEU A 57 -1.50 -3.06 -8.96
N PRO A 58 -0.21 -3.41 -8.89
CA PRO A 58 0.84 -2.76 -9.68
C PRO A 58 0.58 -2.90 -11.18
N PRO A 59 1.23 -2.05 -12.01
CA PRO A 59 1.10 -2.12 -13.45
C PRO A 59 1.36 -3.52 -13.98
N ALA A 60 0.51 -3.98 -14.91
CA ALA A 60 0.77 -5.22 -15.64
C ALA A 60 2.01 -5.10 -16.52
N GLU A 61 2.41 -6.22 -17.12
CA GLU A 61 3.30 -6.19 -18.27
C GLU A 61 2.74 -5.25 -19.35
N VAL A 62 3.67 -4.71 -20.12
CA VAL A 62 3.39 -3.74 -21.17
C VAL A 62 2.50 -4.39 -22.23
N ASP A 63 1.36 -3.77 -22.53
CA ASP A 63 0.44 -4.22 -23.56
C ASP A 63 1.04 -4.08 -24.97
N GLU A 64 0.36 -4.60 -25.99
CA GLU A 64 0.78 -4.51 -27.39
C GLU A 64 1.02 -3.07 -27.89
N ARG A 65 0.52 -2.07 -27.15
CA ARG A 65 0.65 -0.64 -27.46
C ARG A 65 1.71 0.06 -26.60
N GLY A 66 2.52 -0.68 -25.86
CA GLY A 66 3.57 -0.08 -25.05
C GLY A 66 3.08 0.50 -23.72
N ARG A 67 1.86 0.18 -23.27
CA ARG A 67 1.28 0.75 -22.03
C ARG A 67 1.17 -0.27 -20.93
N SER A 68 1.45 0.14 -19.70
CA SER A 68 1.24 -0.64 -18.50
C SER A 68 0.14 -0.01 -17.65
N TRP A 69 -0.68 -0.86 -17.03
CA TRP A 69 -1.92 -0.42 -16.38
C TRP A 69 -1.97 -0.88 -14.93
N TRP A 70 -2.06 0.07 -13.99
CA TRP A 70 -2.53 -0.17 -12.64
C TRP A 70 -3.96 -0.71 -12.69
N GLN A 71 -4.31 -1.60 -11.76
CA GLN A 71 -5.68 -2.08 -11.62
C GLN A 71 -6.22 -1.75 -10.23
N ILE A 72 -7.29 -0.97 -10.18
CA ILE A 72 -7.95 -0.56 -8.95
C ILE A 72 -9.26 -1.33 -8.84
N ARG A 73 -9.42 -2.11 -7.78
CA ARG A 73 -10.61 -2.91 -7.50
C ARG A 73 -11.42 -2.26 -6.39
N TYR A 74 -12.73 -2.33 -6.55
CA TYR A 74 -13.71 -1.86 -5.57
C TYR A 74 -14.54 -3.02 -5.05
N LYS A 75 -15.39 -2.76 -4.06
CA LYS A 75 -16.36 -3.73 -3.58
C LYS A 75 -17.20 -4.20 -4.76
N ALA A 76 -17.37 -5.51 -4.90
CA ALA A 76 -18.20 -6.08 -5.96
C ALA A 76 -19.62 -5.49 -5.92
N GLY A 77 -20.19 -5.23 -7.09
CA GLY A 77 -21.54 -4.72 -7.20
C GLY A 77 -22.60 -5.78 -6.95
N ASP A 78 -23.85 -5.40 -7.16
CA ASP A 78 -24.97 -6.33 -7.16
C ASP A 78 -24.70 -7.47 -8.16
N GLN A 79 -25.06 -8.70 -7.78
CA GLN A 79 -24.76 -9.93 -8.54
C GLN A 79 -23.28 -10.31 -8.65
N GLY A 80 -22.40 -9.73 -7.82
CA GLY A 80 -20.98 -10.13 -7.77
C GLY A 80 -20.15 -9.64 -8.95
N VAL A 81 -20.66 -8.68 -9.71
CA VAL A 81 -19.93 -8.07 -10.82
C VAL A 81 -18.70 -7.35 -10.28
N ALA A 82 -17.53 -7.70 -10.82
CA ALA A 82 -16.27 -7.07 -10.45
C ALA A 82 -16.26 -5.61 -10.92
N ARG A 83 -16.11 -4.68 -9.98
CA ARG A 83 -15.96 -3.25 -10.24
C ARG A 83 -14.47 -2.91 -10.25
N VAL A 84 -13.96 -2.57 -11.43
CA VAL A 84 -12.53 -2.39 -11.67
C VAL A 84 -12.29 -1.18 -12.57
N LEU A 85 -11.25 -0.41 -12.27
CA LEU A 85 -10.71 0.63 -13.14
C LEU A 85 -9.25 0.33 -13.49
N LEU A 86 -8.86 0.74 -14.69
CA LEU A 86 -7.48 0.67 -15.18
C LEU A 86 -6.89 2.07 -15.25
N VAL A 87 -5.68 2.25 -14.71
CA VAL A 87 -4.97 3.55 -14.76
C VAL A 87 -3.61 3.36 -15.41
N ASP A 88 -3.35 4.13 -16.46
CA ASP A 88 -2.09 4.08 -17.20
C ASP A 88 -0.92 4.52 -16.31
N ALA A 89 0.12 3.70 -16.23
CA ALA A 89 1.21 3.89 -15.28
C ALA A 89 2.11 5.09 -15.58
N THR A 90 2.04 5.65 -16.79
CA THR A 90 2.89 6.78 -17.20
C THR A 90 2.10 8.08 -17.22
N SER A 91 0.88 8.05 -17.75
CA SER A 91 0.05 9.24 -17.97
C SER A 91 -0.98 9.50 -16.86
N GLY A 92 -1.31 8.51 -16.04
CA GLY A 92 -2.39 8.61 -15.06
C GLY A 92 -3.79 8.60 -15.66
N TRP A 93 -3.94 8.30 -16.95
CA TRP A 93 -5.25 8.20 -17.58
C TRP A 93 -6.01 6.98 -17.08
N ALA A 94 -7.19 7.22 -16.53
CA ALA A 94 -8.08 6.19 -16.03
C ALA A 94 -9.13 5.80 -17.07
N LYS A 95 -9.52 4.52 -17.11
CA LYS A 95 -10.63 4.02 -17.94
C LYS A 95 -11.27 2.77 -17.33
N GLN A 96 -12.47 2.44 -17.80
CA GLN A 96 -13.05 1.12 -17.59
C GLN A 96 -12.31 0.05 -18.40
N PRO A 97 -12.23 -1.19 -17.89
CA PRO A 97 -11.65 -2.30 -18.62
C PRO A 97 -12.46 -2.62 -19.89
N PRO A 98 -11.80 -3.05 -20.99
CA PRO A 98 -12.51 -3.48 -22.18
C PRO A 98 -13.36 -4.75 -21.90
N PRO A 99 -14.43 -5.00 -22.69
CA PRO A 99 -15.17 -6.25 -22.60
C PRO A 99 -14.26 -7.48 -22.71
N GLY A 100 -14.46 -8.47 -21.84
CA GLY A 100 -13.63 -9.68 -21.79
C GLY A 100 -12.29 -9.50 -21.06
N TYR A 101 -12.01 -8.33 -20.48
CA TYR A 101 -10.84 -8.16 -19.63
C TYR A 101 -10.86 -9.11 -18.44
N VAL A 102 -9.79 -9.90 -18.30
CA VAL A 102 -9.62 -10.80 -17.16
C VAL A 102 -9.08 -9.98 -15.99
N VAL A 103 -9.93 -9.77 -14.98
CA VAL A 103 -9.55 -9.05 -13.76
C VAL A 103 -8.39 -9.77 -13.09
N ARG A 104 -7.27 -9.06 -12.94
CA ARG A 104 -6.14 -9.55 -12.16
C ARG A 104 -6.57 -9.59 -10.72
N ILE A 105 -6.40 -10.73 -10.09
CA ILE A 105 -6.47 -10.85 -8.65
C ILE A 105 -5.00 -10.79 -8.25
N ALA A 106 -4.62 -10.05 -7.20
CA ALA A 106 -3.31 -10.33 -6.61
C ALA A 106 -3.24 -11.84 -6.45
N PRO A 107 -2.12 -12.51 -6.76
CA PRO A 107 -1.95 -13.85 -6.26
C PRO A 107 -2.27 -13.71 -4.79
N THR A 108 -3.41 -14.28 -4.37
CA THR A 108 -3.71 -14.43 -2.96
C THR A 108 -2.40 -14.98 -2.47
N CYS A 109 -1.74 -14.30 -1.54
CA CYS A 109 -0.82 -15.02 -0.71
C CYS A 109 -1.73 -16.02 -0.03
N HIS A 110 -2.00 -17.15 -0.70
CA HIS A 110 -2.36 -18.37 -0.04
C HIS A 110 -1.32 -18.41 1.05
N PRO A 111 -1.75 -18.39 2.32
CA PRO A 111 -0.82 -18.53 3.41
C PRO A 111 0.08 -19.69 3.00
N SER A 112 1.36 -19.39 2.78
CA SER A 112 2.35 -20.40 2.36
C SER A 112 2.64 -21.24 3.59
N SER A 113 1.61 -21.94 4.01
CA SER A 113 1.53 -22.93 5.04
C SER A 113 0.10 -23.43 4.98
N ASP A 114 -0.09 -24.64 4.47
CA ASP A 114 -1.28 -25.50 4.68
C ASP A 114 -1.61 -25.72 6.19
N ARG A 115 -0.93 -24.99 7.07
CA ARG A 115 -1.20 -24.86 8.49
C ARG A 115 -1.04 -23.37 8.81
N PRO A 116 -2.06 -22.65 9.31
CA PRO A 116 -1.79 -21.38 9.98
C PRO A 116 -0.64 -21.58 10.95
N VAL A 117 0.25 -20.59 11.11
CA VAL A 117 1.29 -20.67 12.14
C VAL A 117 0.58 -20.82 13.48
N THR A 118 0.46 -22.05 13.98
CA THR A 118 -0.26 -22.30 15.22
C THR A 118 0.49 -21.58 16.32
N VAL A 119 -0.25 -20.74 17.05
CA VAL A 119 0.28 -20.02 18.18
C VAL A 119 0.04 -20.89 19.39
N GLU A 120 1.13 -21.32 20.03
CA GLU A 120 1.09 -22.05 21.29
C GLU A 120 1.10 -21.05 22.45
N ASP A 121 0.46 -21.39 23.56
CA ASP A 121 0.47 -20.58 24.78
C ASP A 121 1.90 -20.51 25.36
N GLY A 122 2.28 -19.35 25.91
CA GLY A 122 3.59 -19.17 26.53
C GLY A 122 3.73 -17.87 27.32
N SER A 123 4.96 -17.52 27.69
CA SER A 123 5.26 -16.30 28.45
C SER A 123 5.76 -15.14 27.58
N TRP A 124 5.87 -15.32 26.26
CA TRP A 124 6.50 -14.34 25.40
C TRP A 124 5.46 -13.50 24.66
N LEU A 125 5.78 -12.24 24.44
CA LEU A 125 5.04 -11.37 23.53
C LEU A 125 6.01 -10.65 22.62
N LEU A 126 5.58 -10.33 21.41
CA LEU A 126 6.40 -9.55 20.49
C LEU A 126 5.96 -8.08 20.60
N ARG A 127 6.87 -7.21 21.02
CA ARG A 127 6.65 -5.77 21.15
C ARG A 127 7.08 -5.07 19.86
N LEU A 128 6.20 -4.23 19.32
CA LEU A 128 6.49 -3.42 18.15
C LEU A 128 6.96 -2.04 18.60
N ALA A 129 8.14 -1.63 18.16
CA ALA A 129 8.67 -0.29 18.44
C ALA A 129 7.91 0.77 17.64
N VAL A 130 6.98 1.46 18.31
CA VAL A 130 6.22 2.56 17.70
C VAL A 130 7.08 3.84 17.73
N PRO A 131 7.28 4.53 16.60
CA PRO A 131 7.99 5.81 16.56
C PRO A 131 7.34 6.84 17.51
N GLU A 132 8.17 7.61 18.22
CA GLU A 132 7.77 8.35 19.43
C GLU A 132 6.95 9.64 19.19
N SER A 133 6.51 9.97 17.98
CA SER A 133 5.94 11.29 17.69
C SER A 133 4.40 11.40 17.66
N VAL A 134 3.93 12.30 18.54
CA VAL A 134 2.72 13.17 18.55
C VAL A 134 1.40 12.64 19.17
N ASP A 135 1.14 13.18 20.38
CA ASP A 135 -0.10 13.56 21.11
C ASP A 135 -1.43 12.78 21.02
N GLY A 136 -2.11 12.74 22.18
CA GLY A 136 -3.56 12.58 22.52
C GLY A 136 -4.42 11.56 21.76
N THR A 137 -4.30 11.55 20.44
CA THR A 137 -4.87 10.63 19.44
C THR A 137 -4.17 9.27 19.38
N ARG A 138 -3.15 9.03 20.21
CA ARG A 138 -2.27 7.84 20.16
C ARG A 138 -3.02 6.51 20.21
N HIS A 139 -4.04 6.39 21.07
CA HIS A 139 -4.79 5.14 21.20
C HIS A 139 -5.57 4.79 19.93
N ALA A 140 -6.36 5.74 19.40
CA ALA A 140 -7.17 5.51 18.21
C ALA A 140 -6.32 5.25 16.95
N VAL A 141 -5.15 5.91 16.83
CA VAL A 141 -4.20 5.65 15.74
C VAL A 141 -3.64 4.24 15.86
N LEU A 142 -3.19 3.85 17.05
CA LEU A 142 -2.66 2.50 17.29
C LEU A 142 -3.72 1.41 17.15
N GLU A 143 -4.99 1.70 17.42
CA GLU A 143 -6.08 0.74 17.28
C GLU A 143 -6.39 0.46 15.80
N ARG A 144 -6.40 1.52 14.98
CA ARG A 144 -6.46 1.39 13.51
C ARG A 144 -5.26 0.61 12.99
N GLU A 145 -4.08 0.85 13.54
CA GLU A 145 -2.87 0.16 13.13
C GLU A 145 -2.87 -1.32 13.53
N ALA A 146 -3.30 -1.66 14.75
CA ALA A 146 -3.50 -3.05 15.17
C ALA A 146 -4.52 -3.76 14.26
N THR A 147 -5.62 -3.08 13.92
CA THR A 147 -6.62 -3.60 12.98
C THR A 147 -6.01 -3.85 11.59
N ARG A 148 -5.24 -2.89 11.06
CA ARG A 148 -4.53 -3.01 9.78
C ARG A 148 -3.55 -4.19 9.78
N LEU A 149 -2.79 -4.36 10.86
CA LEU A 149 -1.85 -5.48 11.01
C LEU A 149 -2.55 -6.83 11.13
N ASN A 150 -3.67 -6.90 11.82
CA ASN A 150 -4.49 -8.11 11.90
C ASN A 150 -5.07 -8.51 10.54
N ILE A 151 -5.54 -7.55 9.75
CA ILE A 151 -5.98 -7.79 8.36
C ILE A 151 -4.80 -8.32 7.53
N LEU A 152 -3.63 -7.70 7.63
CA LEU A 152 -2.43 -8.12 6.91
C LEU A 152 -1.97 -9.53 7.33
N ALA A 153 -2.01 -9.85 8.62
CA ALA A 153 -1.68 -11.15 9.17
C ALA A 153 -2.60 -12.24 8.62
N ALA A 154 -3.91 -12.02 8.71
CA ALA A 154 -4.93 -12.94 8.20
C ALA A 154 -4.74 -13.22 6.70
N ASN A 155 -4.37 -12.20 5.91
CA ASN A 155 -4.16 -12.31 4.47
C ASN A 155 -2.81 -12.94 4.08
N THR A 156 -1.90 -13.19 5.03
CA THR A 156 -0.54 -13.66 4.74
C THR A 156 -0.10 -14.87 5.56
N GLY A 157 -1.03 -15.49 6.30
CA GLY A 157 -0.81 -16.75 7.02
C GLY A 157 -0.27 -16.63 8.44
N LEU A 158 -0.30 -15.42 9.00
CA LEU A 158 -0.03 -15.18 10.41
C LEU A 158 -1.37 -15.08 11.18
N VAL A 159 -1.42 -15.60 12.40
CA VAL A 159 -2.65 -15.50 13.23
C VAL A 159 -2.84 -14.04 13.66
N PRO A 160 -4.03 -13.44 13.52
CA PRO A 160 -4.24 -12.02 13.80
C PRO A 160 -4.33 -11.74 15.32
N LEU A 161 -3.18 -11.68 16.00
CA LEU A 161 -3.07 -11.43 17.44
C LEU A 161 -2.40 -10.09 17.79
N PHE A 162 -2.47 -9.10 16.90
CA PHE A 162 -2.04 -7.75 17.22
C PHE A 162 -3.06 -7.07 18.14
N SER A 163 -2.57 -6.50 19.24
CA SER A 163 -3.37 -5.85 20.29
C SER A 163 -2.60 -4.69 20.92
N LEU A 164 -3.32 -3.87 21.68
CA LEU A 164 -2.75 -2.75 22.42
C LEU A 164 -2.73 -3.04 23.91
N ARG A 165 -1.68 -2.62 24.59
CA ARG A 165 -1.60 -2.67 26.05
C ARG A 165 -1.21 -1.31 26.61
N ASP A 166 -2.02 -0.84 27.55
CA ASP A 166 -1.67 0.32 28.38
C ASP A 166 -0.67 -0.08 29.46
N THR A 167 0.46 0.62 29.52
CA THR A 167 1.43 0.46 30.61
C THR A 167 1.06 1.36 31.79
N LYS A 168 1.59 1.03 32.98
CA LYS A 168 1.41 1.86 34.19
C LYS A 168 1.95 3.29 34.04
N SER A 169 2.86 3.52 33.09
CA SER A 169 3.36 4.85 32.75
C SER A 169 2.40 5.67 31.86
N GLY A 170 1.26 5.11 31.48
CA GLY A 170 0.32 5.73 30.53
C GLY A 170 0.74 5.59 29.07
N THR A 171 1.72 4.72 28.77
CA THR A 171 2.18 4.48 27.39
C THR A 171 1.37 3.34 26.79
N VAL A 172 0.83 3.56 25.58
CA VAL A 172 0.18 2.50 24.81
C VAL A 172 1.24 1.77 23.98
N GLU A 173 1.36 0.47 24.19
CA GLU A 173 2.25 -0.42 23.44
C GLU A 173 1.45 -1.25 22.42
N LEU A 174 1.98 -1.41 21.21
CA LEU A 174 1.45 -2.32 20.19
C LEU A 174 2.19 -3.66 20.30
N LEU A 175 1.45 -4.73 20.55
CA LEU A 175 1.97 -6.05 20.88
C LEU A 175 1.37 -7.10 19.95
N TYR A 176 2.08 -8.21 19.76
CA TYR A 176 1.56 -9.41 19.13
C TYR A 176 1.58 -10.58 20.11
N GLY A 177 0.47 -11.31 20.20
CA GLY A 177 0.32 -12.49 21.06
C GLY A 177 -0.05 -12.18 22.51
N TRP A 178 -0.41 -10.93 22.84
CA TRP A 178 -0.88 -10.59 24.17
C TRP A 178 -2.35 -11.00 24.35
N GLN A 179 -2.65 -11.78 25.39
CA GLN A 179 -3.99 -12.28 25.72
C GLN A 179 -4.39 -11.89 27.15
N GLY A 180 -4.10 -10.64 27.55
CA GLY A 180 -4.39 -10.14 28.90
C GLY A 180 -3.31 -10.52 29.91
N ASP A 181 -3.41 -11.70 30.52
CA ASP A 181 -2.47 -12.19 31.53
C ASP A 181 -1.42 -13.17 30.97
N ARG A 182 -1.60 -13.61 29.73
CA ARG A 182 -0.75 -14.60 29.06
C ARG A 182 -0.17 -14.07 27.75
N GLY A 183 0.96 -14.68 27.38
CA GLY A 183 1.61 -14.50 26.09
C GLY A 183 1.51 -15.78 25.26
N ILE A 184 2.46 -15.92 24.35
CA ILE A 184 2.58 -17.01 23.40
C ILE A 184 3.97 -17.64 23.49
N ALA A 185 4.13 -18.83 22.93
CA ALA A 185 5.44 -19.41 22.72
C ALA A 185 6.24 -18.54 21.73
N ARG A 186 7.52 -18.35 22.03
CA ARG A 186 8.42 -17.59 21.16
C ARG A 186 8.55 -18.27 19.80
N ASN A 187 8.23 -17.54 18.74
CA ASN A 187 8.26 -18.07 17.37
C ASN A 187 8.92 -17.07 16.42
N GLU A 188 10.17 -17.31 16.06
CA GLU A 188 10.96 -16.37 15.24
C GLU A 188 10.35 -16.08 13.87
N ARG A 189 9.50 -16.97 13.33
CA ARG A 189 8.78 -16.74 12.08
C ARG A 189 7.87 -15.51 12.17
N VAL A 190 7.33 -15.21 13.36
CA VAL A 190 6.53 -14.00 13.60
C VAL A 190 7.40 -12.75 13.51
N LEU A 191 8.58 -12.77 14.14
CA LEU A 191 9.52 -11.65 14.11
C LEU A 191 10.02 -11.37 12.70
N GLU A 192 10.39 -12.41 11.96
CA GLU A 192 10.77 -12.33 10.55
C GLU A 192 9.63 -11.77 9.70
N TRP A 193 8.40 -12.25 9.92
CA TRP A 193 7.21 -11.73 9.22
C TRP A 193 7.04 -10.24 9.46
N VAL A 194 7.13 -9.78 10.72
CA VAL A 194 6.98 -8.35 11.06
C VAL A 194 8.06 -7.52 10.37
N LYS A 195 9.32 -7.96 10.41
CA LYS A 195 10.45 -7.27 9.76
C LYS A 195 10.32 -7.20 8.25
N LEU A 196 9.80 -8.25 7.61
CA LEU A 196 9.68 -8.34 6.15
C LEU A 196 8.47 -7.56 5.61
N ARG A 197 7.37 -7.48 6.37
CA ARG A 197 6.06 -7.00 5.87
C ARG A 197 5.62 -5.67 6.45
N THR A 198 6.38 -5.10 7.39
CA THR A 198 6.03 -3.86 8.06
C THR A 198 7.25 -2.96 8.25
N ASN A 199 7.02 -1.71 8.67
CA ASN A 199 8.09 -0.77 9.02
C ASN A 199 8.63 -0.97 10.46
N TYR A 200 8.15 -1.99 11.19
CA TYR A 200 8.53 -2.27 12.58
C TYR A 200 9.81 -3.12 12.66
N HIS A 201 10.91 -2.62 12.09
CA HIS A 201 12.17 -3.37 12.05
C HIS A 201 12.80 -3.58 13.44
N ALA A 202 12.49 -2.70 14.39
CA ALA A 202 12.92 -2.77 15.78
C ALA A 202 11.95 -3.57 16.68
N ALA A 203 11.15 -4.47 16.10
CA ALA A 203 10.33 -5.39 16.90
C ALA A 203 11.22 -6.35 17.71
N GLU A 204 10.83 -6.61 18.96
CA GLU A 204 11.60 -7.42 19.90
C GLU A 204 10.72 -8.35 20.71
N TRP A 205 11.23 -9.54 21.02
CA TRP A 205 10.58 -10.47 21.94
C TRP A 205 10.79 -10.00 23.38
N LYS A 206 9.70 -9.92 24.14
CA LYS A 206 9.72 -9.62 25.57
C LYS A 206 9.10 -10.78 26.34
N ASP A 207 9.82 -11.25 27.35
CA ASP A 207 9.31 -12.23 28.30
C ASP A 207 8.44 -11.52 29.34
N MET A 208 7.26 -12.07 29.61
CA MET A 208 6.35 -11.60 30.66
C MET A 208 6.75 -12.11 32.04
N ALA A 209 7.53 -13.19 32.12
CA ALA A 209 8.01 -13.76 33.37
C ALA A 209 9.28 -13.07 33.88
N ALA A 210 9.98 -12.30 33.03
CA ALA A 210 11.14 -11.54 33.42
C ALA A 210 10.73 -10.25 34.15
N PRO A 211 11.34 -9.93 35.30
CA PRO A 211 11.05 -8.73 36.10
C PRO A 211 11.45 -7.42 35.41
#